data_AF-A0A0K8QHB3-F1
#
_entry.id   AF-A0A0K8QHB3-F1
#
_cell.length_a   1.000
_cell.length_b   1.000
_cell.length_c   1.000
_cell.angle_alpha   90.00
_cell.angle_beta   90.00
_cell.angle_gamma   90.00
#
_symmetry.space_group_name_H-M   'P 1'
#
loop_
_entity.id
_entity.type
_entity.pdbx_description
1 polymer ?
#
loop_
_entity_poly.entity_id
_entity_poly.type
_entity_poly.pdbx_seq_one_letter_code
_entity_poly.pdbx_strand_id
1 'polypeptide(L)'
;MRWPAAEHSSASTRGLERPSGYLSDQERTALVLELVSAGHAGKIILSGNSIGVAKGLPEYELPYSHVVATFVPHLKTQGLSDEDAQRILVDNPRNLLTVRSAPAHPQQA
;
A
#
# COMPACT_ATOMS: atom_id res chain seq x y z
N MET A 1 4.40 2.93 -37.34
CA MET A 1 4.43 3.84 -36.17
C MET A 1 5.44 3.27 -35.19
N ARG A 2 6.57 3.96 -34.95
CA ARG A 2 7.68 3.47 -34.11
C ARG A 2 7.68 4.29 -32.82
N TRP A 3 7.36 3.66 -31.69
CA TRP A 3 7.45 4.30 -30.37
C TRP A 3 8.93 4.47 -30.03
N PRO A 4 9.42 5.67 -29.67
CA PRO A 4 10.82 5.85 -29.29
C PRO A 4 11.09 5.07 -28.01
N ALA A 5 12.19 4.32 -27.98
CA ALA A 5 12.64 3.63 -26.77
C ALA A 5 12.90 4.67 -25.69
N ALA A 6 12.27 4.53 -24.53
CA ALA A 6 12.57 5.35 -23.37
C ALA A 6 14.04 5.11 -22.98
N GLU A 7 14.84 6.17 -22.93
CA GLU A 7 16.18 6.12 -22.36
C GLU A 7 16.04 5.82 -20.86
N HIS A 8 16.52 4.65 -20.45
CA HIS A 8 16.44 4.19 -19.07
C HIS A 8 17.51 4.93 -18.26
N SER A 9 17.16 6.09 -17.71
CA SER A 9 18.00 6.77 -16.73
C SER A 9 18.05 5.93 -15.45
N SER A 10 19.26 5.49 -15.11
CA SER A 10 19.58 4.65 -13.96
C SER A 10 19.09 5.23 -12.64
N ALA A 11 18.40 4.38 -11.87
CA ALA A 11 18.21 4.45 -10.41
C ALA A 11 17.86 5.82 -9.82
N SER A 12 16.63 6.27 -10.05
CA SER A 12 16.01 7.27 -9.16
C SER A 12 14.90 6.58 -8.38
N THR A 13 15.12 6.37 -7.09
CA THR A 13 14.12 5.87 -6.13
C THR A 13 13.02 6.92 -5.95
N ARG A 14 12.18 7.13 -6.98
CA ARG A 14 11.05 8.07 -6.93
C ARG A 14 9.95 7.65 -5.95
N GLY A 15 10.10 6.50 -5.27
CA GLY A 15 9.30 6.21 -4.09
C GLY A 15 9.46 7.27 -2.98
N LEU A 16 10.56 8.03 -2.98
CA LEU A 16 10.93 8.91 -1.86
C LEU A 16 10.64 10.41 -2.04
N GLU A 17 10.33 10.92 -3.24
CA GLU A 17 10.16 12.37 -3.54
C GLU A 17 8.84 12.64 -4.28
N ARG A 18 8.10 13.71 -3.91
CA ARG A 18 6.64 13.84 -4.14
C ARG A 18 6.12 15.12 -4.81
N PRO A 19 4.95 15.05 -5.49
CA PRO A 19 4.08 16.21 -5.72
C PRO A 19 3.34 16.63 -4.44
N SER A 20 3.09 17.93 -4.27
CA SER A 20 2.46 18.53 -3.09
C SER A 20 1.05 17.97 -2.81
N GLY A 21 0.78 17.53 -1.57
CA GLY A 21 -0.56 17.12 -1.10
C GLY A 21 -0.68 15.68 -0.58
N TYR A 22 0.37 14.87 -0.64
CA TYR A 22 0.35 13.49 -0.13
C TYR A 22 1.43 13.27 0.96
N LEU A 23 1.14 12.45 1.98
CA LEU A 23 2.05 12.04 3.09
C LEU A 23 3.31 11.25 2.69
N SER A 24 4.51 11.79 2.73
CA SER A 24 5.79 11.08 2.51
C SER A 24 5.83 9.68 3.16
N ASP A 25 6.72 8.79 2.72
CA ASP A 25 6.77 7.45 3.31
C ASP A 25 7.09 7.47 4.80
N GLN A 26 7.84 8.46 5.28
CA GLN A 26 8.05 8.69 6.70
C GLN A 26 6.75 9.09 7.43
N GLU A 27 6.00 10.05 6.89
CA GLU A 27 4.71 10.46 7.47
C GLU A 27 3.68 9.33 7.40
N ARG A 28 3.70 8.53 6.32
CA ARG A 28 2.87 7.33 6.16
C ARG A 28 3.23 6.26 7.18
N THR A 29 4.52 6.05 7.43
CA THR A 29 5.00 5.15 8.48
C THR A 29 4.49 5.59 9.85
N ALA A 30 4.65 6.87 10.19
CA ALA A 30 4.16 7.43 11.44
C ALA A 30 2.64 7.20 11.59
N LEU A 31 1.86 7.50 10.55
CA LEU A 31 0.41 7.29 10.56
C LEU A 31 0.03 5.81 10.75
N VAL A 32 0.71 4.89 10.06
CA VAL A 32 0.41 3.45 10.22
C VAL A 32 0.67 3.00 11.65
N LEU A 33 1.80 3.39 12.24
CA LEU A 33 2.14 3.02 13.62
C LEU A 33 1.18 3.66 14.63
N GLU A 34 0.76 4.90 14.41
CA GLU A 34 -0.25 5.58 15.23
C GLU A 34 -1.58 4.79 15.21
N LEU A 35 -2.08 4.44 14.02
CA LEU A 35 -3.32 3.69 13.88
C LEU A 35 -3.24 2.29 14.50
N VAL A 36 -2.10 1.61 14.37
CA VAL A 36 -1.86 0.31 15.03
C VAL A 36 -1.92 0.49 16.55
N SER A 37 -1.22 1.49 17.10
CA SER A 37 -1.21 1.78 18.54
C SER A 37 -2.59 2.13 19.09
N ALA A 38 -3.44 2.76 18.28
CA ALA A 38 -4.83 3.07 18.60
C ALA A 38 -5.80 1.87 18.48
N GLY A 39 -5.29 0.66 18.18
CA GLY A 39 -6.11 -0.55 18.06
C GLY A 39 -6.84 -0.68 16.72
N HIS A 40 -6.36 -0.01 15.67
CA HIS A 40 -6.98 -0.03 14.34
C HIS A 40 -6.26 -0.93 13.33
N ALA A 41 -5.31 -1.76 13.77
CA ALA A 41 -4.55 -2.68 12.91
C ALA A 41 -5.44 -3.54 12.00
N GLY A 42 -6.61 -4.00 12.47
CA GLY A 42 -7.57 -4.80 11.70
C GLY A 42 -8.36 -4.04 10.61
N LYS A 43 -8.11 -2.74 10.43
CA LYS A 43 -8.79 -1.87 9.45
C LYS A 43 -7.83 -1.28 8.41
N ILE A 44 -6.55 -1.67 8.44
CA ILE A 44 -5.51 -1.11 7.57
C ILE A 44 -5.26 -2.05 6.39
N ILE A 45 -5.26 -1.51 5.18
CA ILE A 45 -4.74 -2.16 3.98
C ILE A 45 -3.69 -1.24 3.33
N LEU A 46 -2.71 -1.83 2.66
CA LEU A 46 -1.66 -1.10 1.95
C LEU A 46 -1.67 -1.49 0.46
N SER A 47 -1.47 -0.50 -0.40
CA SER A 47 -1.30 -0.69 -1.83
C SER A 47 -0.24 0.28 -2.34
N GLY A 48 0.58 -0.16 -3.30
CA GLY A 48 1.61 0.68 -3.90
C GLY A 48 1.06 1.69 -4.91
N ASN A 49 -0.16 1.47 -5.42
CA ASN A 49 -0.71 2.26 -6.53
C ASN A 49 0.27 2.37 -7.74
N SER A 50 1.03 1.30 -7.98
CA SER A 50 1.99 1.21 -9.09
C SER A 50 1.28 1.33 -10.43
N ILE A 51 1.89 2.05 -11.37
CA ILE A 51 1.37 2.27 -12.72
C ILE A 51 2.29 1.56 -13.70
N GLY A 52 1.76 0.64 -14.50
CA GLY A 52 2.56 -0.08 -15.50
C GLY A 52 2.99 0.78 -16.68
N VAL A 53 2.11 1.68 -17.15
CA VAL A 53 2.43 2.68 -18.18
C VAL A 53 1.62 3.95 -17.94
N ALA A 54 2.29 5.08 -17.75
CA ALA A 54 1.66 6.39 -17.64
C ALA A 54 1.39 6.97 -19.04
N LYS A 55 0.14 6.93 -19.51
CA LYS A 55 -0.24 7.49 -20.81
C LYS A 55 -0.59 8.97 -20.70
N GLY A 56 0.14 9.82 -21.42
CA GLY A 56 -0.09 11.28 -21.43
C GLY A 56 0.31 11.98 -20.13
N LEU A 57 1.05 11.29 -19.24
CA LEU A 57 1.55 11.78 -17.97
C LEU A 57 3.04 11.44 -17.86
N PRO A 58 3.79 12.12 -16.96
CA PRO A 58 5.16 11.71 -16.64
C PRO A 58 5.24 10.25 -16.21
N GLU A 59 6.37 9.62 -16.53
CA GLU A 59 6.65 8.25 -16.11
C GLU A 59 6.60 8.11 -14.57
N TYR A 60 6.05 6.99 -14.10
CA TYR A 60 5.93 6.69 -12.67
C TYR A 60 6.53 5.33 -12.39
N GLU A 61 7.75 5.33 -11.86
CA GLU A 61 8.52 4.13 -11.56
C GLU A 61 8.37 3.76 -10.09
N LEU A 62 7.33 2.98 -9.76
CA LEU A 62 7.21 2.31 -8.47
C LEU A 62 7.01 0.80 -8.68
N PRO A 63 7.93 -0.06 -8.21
CA PRO A 63 7.80 -1.51 -8.35
C PRO A 63 6.49 -2.03 -7.73
N TYR A 64 5.80 -2.95 -8.40
CA TYR A 64 4.60 -3.61 -7.85
C TYR A 64 4.87 -4.31 -6.50
N SER A 65 6.12 -4.71 -6.28
CA SER A 65 6.57 -5.34 -5.04
C SER A 65 6.84 -4.37 -3.89
N HIS A 66 6.82 -3.04 -4.12
CA HIS A 66 7.34 -2.05 -3.19
C HIS A 66 6.75 -2.17 -1.76
N VAL A 67 5.44 -2.40 -1.64
CA VAL A 67 4.79 -2.56 -0.32
C VAL A 67 5.41 -3.72 0.47
N VAL A 68 5.55 -4.89 -0.18
CA VAL A 68 6.01 -6.12 0.49
C VAL A 68 7.53 -6.16 0.63
N ALA A 69 8.26 -5.67 -0.37
CA ALA A 69 9.72 -5.79 -0.44
C ALA A 69 10.46 -4.60 0.23
N THR A 70 9.80 -3.47 0.44
CA THR A 70 10.45 -2.25 0.93
C THR A 70 9.69 -1.61 2.09
N PHE A 71 8.42 -1.24 1.88
CA PHE A 71 7.69 -0.43 2.86
C PHE A 71 7.35 -1.18 4.15
N VAL A 72 6.84 -2.42 4.07
CA VAL A 72 6.54 -3.23 5.28
C VAL A 72 7.80 -3.64 6.03
N PRO A 73 8.91 -4.08 5.38
CA PRO A 73 10.18 -4.25 6.06
C PRO A 73 10.63 -2.99 6.82
N HIS A 74 10.47 -1.80 6.22
CA HIS A 74 10.75 -0.53 6.90
C HIS A 74 9.83 -0.29 8.11
N LEU A 75 8.52 -0.51 7.99
CA LEU A 75 7.58 -0.42 9.13
C LEU A 75 8.01 -1.33 10.30
N LYS A 76 8.47 -2.55 10.01
CA LYS A 76 8.97 -3.48 11.01
C LYS A 76 10.21 -2.94 11.73
N THR A 77 11.16 -2.32 11.02
CA THR A 77 12.32 -1.70 11.69
C THR A 77 11.94 -0.51 12.57
N GLN A 78 10.77 0.10 12.33
CA GLN A 78 10.20 1.17 13.15
C GLN A 78 9.27 0.67 14.27
N GLY A 79 9.10 -0.65 14.44
CA GLY A 79 8.36 -1.24 15.56
C GLY A 79 7.01 -1.86 15.23
N LEU A 80 6.66 -2.02 13.95
CA LEU A 80 5.50 -2.84 13.58
C LEU A 80 5.76 -4.32 13.91
N SER A 81 4.82 -4.94 14.63
CA SER A 81 4.89 -6.36 14.98
C SER A 81 4.74 -7.26 13.75
N ASP A 82 5.23 -8.51 13.85
CA ASP A 82 5.04 -9.51 12.79
C ASP A 82 3.56 -9.89 12.64
N GLU A 83 2.83 -9.91 13.75
CA GLU A 83 1.40 -10.18 13.79
C GLU A 83 0.59 -9.10 13.06
N ASP A 84 0.94 -7.82 13.26
CA ASP A 84 0.27 -6.73 12.56
C ASP A 84 0.70 -6.65 11.09
N ALA A 85 1.95 -6.95 10.76
CA ALA A 85 2.38 -7.08 9.37
C ALA A 85 1.61 -8.17 8.63
N GLN A 86 1.46 -9.35 9.25
CA GLN A 86 0.65 -10.46 8.72
C GLN A 86 -0.81 -10.03 8.55
N ARG A 87 -1.38 -9.36 9.55
CA ARG A 87 -2.76 -8.87 9.50
C ARG A 87 -2.98 -7.89 8.35
N ILE A 88 -2.09 -6.93 8.19
CA ILE A 88 -2.18 -5.88 7.16
C ILE A 88 -1.97 -6.45 5.75
N LEU A 89 -1.04 -7.38 5.56
CA LEU A 89 -0.71 -7.94 4.25
C LEU A 89 -1.64 -9.07 3.80
N VAL A 90 -2.24 -9.80 4.73
CA VAL A 90 -2.97 -11.04 4.42
C VAL A 90 -4.39 -11.01 4.96
N ASP A 91 -4.56 -10.86 6.27
CA ASP A 91 -5.87 -11.07 6.89
C ASP A 91 -6.87 -9.97 6.52
N ASN A 92 -6.45 -8.70 6.58
CA ASN A 92 -7.31 -7.57 6.25
C ASN A 92 -7.73 -7.58 4.77
N PRO A 93 -6.82 -7.75 3.78
CA PRO A 93 -7.22 -7.91 2.38
C PRO A 93 -8.13 -9.12 2.18
N ARG A 94 -7.84 -10.27 2.79
CA ARG A 94 -8.72 -11.45 2.72
C ARG A 94 -10.11 -11.12 3.24
N ASN A 95 -10.20 -10.51 4.41
CA ASN A 95 -11.48 -10.18 5.05
C ASN A 95 -12.26 -9.10 4.29
N LEU A 96 -11.56 -8.17 3.63
CA LEU A 96 -12.19 -7.12 2.84
C LEU A 96 -12.69 -7.64 1.48
N LEU A 97 -11.91 -8.48 0.81
CA LEU A 97 -12.14 -8.91 -0.57
C LEU A 97 -12.93 -10.21 -0.68
N THR A 98 -13.09 -10.96 0.41
CA THR A 98 -13.93 -12.17 0.40
C THR A 98 -15.40 -11.78 0.54
N VAL A 99 -16.23 -12.23 -0.40
CA VAL A 99 -17.68 -12.08 -0.33
C VAL A 99 -18.21 -12.85 0.89
N ARG A 100 -18.85 -12.14 1.82
CA ARG A 100 -19.64 -12.75 2.89
C ARG A 100 -21.12 -12.59 2.55
N SER A 101 -21.88 -13.67 2.66
CA SER A 101 -23.34 -13.54 2.72
C SER A 101 -23.69 -12.68 3.93
N ALA A 102 -24.50 -11.64 3.73
CA ALA A 102 -25.08 -10.94 4.85
C ALA A 102 -25.85 -11.95 5.71
N PRO A 103 -25.83 -11.83 7.05
CA PRO A 103 -26.67 -12.67 7.89
C PRO A 103 -28.11 -12.53 7.39
N ALA A 104 -28.83 -13.66 7.31
CA ALA A 104 -30.24 -13.65 6.97
C ALA A 104 -30.95 -12.66 7.89
N HIS A 105 -31.68 -11.70 7.32
CA HIS A 105 -32.53 -10.83 8.12
C HIS A 105 -33.45 -11.74 8.95
N PRO A 106 -33.50 -11.59 10.29
CA PRO A 106 -34.43 -12.35 11.08
C PRO A 106 -35.85 -12.04 10.58
N GLN A 107 -36.55 -13.08 10.13
CA GLN A 107 -37.95 -13.01 9.79
C GLN A 107 -38.68 -12.56 11.06
N GLN A 108 -39.19 -11.33 11.07
CA GLN A 108 -40.03 -10.85 12.16
C GLN A 108 -41.28 -11.74 12.21
N ALA A 109 -41.54 -12.34 13.37
CA ALA A 109 -42.73 -13.13 13.67
C ALA A 109 -43.88 -12.22 14.07
#